data_AF-A0A7M7PE12-F1
#
_entry.id   AF-A0A7M7PE12-F1
#
_cell.length_a   1.000
_cell.length_b   1.000
_cell.length_c   1.000
_cell.angle_alpha   90.00
_cell.angle_beta   90.00
_cell.angle_gamma   90.00
#
_symmetry.space_group_name_H-M   'P 1'
#
loop_
_entity.id
_entity.type
_entity.pdbx_description
1 polymer ?
#
loop_
_entity_poly.entity_id
_entity_poly.type
_entity_poly.pdbx_seq_one_letter_code
_entity_poly.pdbx_strand_id
1 'polypeptide(L)'
;MNEKGEMKKEVEKKKCVSHLGGKLALMLQENDRNSSTPIQNTEVACVEIAGLCHDLGHGPFSHAFEDIIQPYEDGNKWKPDKQAVFMLKYLIKHNSLEKKLADLKIYAEDIDFICQLILGVKEDDEMLRENKFCLYQLVNNSVYGMDVDRWDYIARGAHYLHVGRKSTFDFKSILSSVKILDVKRGSKTRRELCFRDEVARDLNQMFLTSRQLNYASYQDRHSEVIAIMLKDAFKEAADHLVFVGEGGKKYKLLDSVKDPEAFCQVDDTIVNAIRQSLSQEPGMMKAREIIDRIHRREFYHCIAECKHAKEEMGTMDPAEIKREILTDVDELSSPSSSSSSEIWQAHNIEVISVKLSRFDCGGRNPLINIPFYKESSDGTFVAEFLPVDELQADLPPVDVSFRIYTKVPKLDRETVNMAKSRCETRLEMIHERQRSVPTKPVKQKVKSPPIGPVAPSPPLSAVGPVTSPSSGSGSFVSTDGDEGIPSLMSNPPDAVAAVGTGPAESNPRGSRSPEPEVKLH
;
A
#
# COMPACT_ATOMS: atom_id res chain seq x y z
N MET A 1 -24.75 2.54 -7.68
CA MET A 1 -24.98 1.30 -6.89
C MET A 1 -25.12 1.74 -5.43
N ASN A 2 -25.04 0.87 -4.41
CA ASN A 2 -25.27 1.31 -3.02
C ASN A 2 -24.03 2.01 -2.42
N GLU A 3 -23.95 3.34 -2.53
CA GLU A 3 -22.92 4.19 -1.88
C GLU A 3 -22.90 3.99 -0.36
N LYS A 4 -24.10 3.92 0.27
CA LYS A 4 -24.29 3.51 1.68
C LYS A 4 -23.82 2.08 1.98
N GLY A 5 -23.52 1.28 0.96
CA GLY A 5 -22.94 -0.06 1.07
C GLY A 5 -21.41 -0.04 0.97
N GLU A 6 -20.82 0.81 0.14
CA GLU A 6 -19.36 0.93 -0.02
C GLU A 6 -18.72 1.65 1.17
N MET A 7 -19.22 2.84 1.56
CA MET A 7 -18.78 3.49 2.81
C MET A 7 -19.02 2.61 4.04
N LYS A 8 -20.08 1.77 4.04
CA LYS A 8 -20.30 0.81 5.13
C LYS A 8 -19.22 -0.28 5.15
N LYS A 9 -18.88 -0.91 4.01
CA LYS A 9 -17.83 -1.95 3.93
C LYS A 9 -16.48 -1.44 4.43
N GLU A 10 -16.16 -0.19 4.13
CA GLU A 10 -14.90 0.44 4.52
C GLU A 10 -14.84 0.73 6.03
N VAL A 11 -15.93 1.24 6.61
CA VAL A 11 -16.11 1.35 8.07
C VAL A 11 -16.15 -0.03 8.75
N GLU A 12 -16.56 -1.07 8.03
CA GLU A 12 -16.57 -2.47 8.49
C GLU A 12 -15.14 -3.06 8.50
N LYS A 13 -14.31 -2.84 7.46
CA LYS A 13 -12.86 -3.15 7.45
C LYS A 13 -12.17 -2.54 8.67
N LYS A 14 -12.25 -1.21 8.81
CA LYS A 14 -11.63 -0.45 9.91
C LYS A 14 -11.98 -1.02 11.30
N LYS A 15 -13.23 -1.44 11.50
CA LYS A 15 -13.68 -2.08 12.75
C LYS A 15 -13.19 -3.52 12.91
N CYS A 16 -13.14 -4.31 11.84
CA CYS A 16 -12.63 -5.68 11.89
C CYS A 16 -11.13 -5.73 12.17
N VAL A 17 -10.32 -4.90 11.50
CA VAL A 17 -8.87 -4.80 11.75
C VAL A 17 -8.60 -4.34 13.19
N SER A 18 -9.30 -3.30 13.67
CA SER A 18 -9.24 -2.86 15.07
C SER A 18 -9.56 -3.99 16.07
N HIS A 19 -10.69 -4.68 15.87
CA HIS A 19 -11.12 -5.78 16.75
C HIS A 19 -10.14 -6.97 16.72
N LEU A 20 -9.62 -7.33 15.55
CA LEU A 20 -8.71 -8.46 15.37
C LEU A 20 -7.32 -8.14 15.96
N GLY A 21 -6.84 -6.91 15.79
CA GLY A 21 -5.62 -6.39 16.42
C GLY A 21 -5.71 -6.39 17.94
N GLY A 22 -6.77 -5.79 18.52
CA GLY A 22 -7.01 -5.79 19.96
C GLY A 22 -7.13 -7.18 20.56
N LYS A 23 -7.89 -8.06 19.90
CA LYS A 23 -8.06 -9.45 20.33
C LYS A 23 -6.74 -10.22 20.33
N LEU A 24 -5.92 -10.09 19.29
CA LEU A 24 -4.60 -10.72 19.25
C LEU A 24 -3.67 -10.10 20.32
N ALA A 25 -3.63 -8.78 20.47
CA ALA A 25 -2.83 -8.10 21.48
C ALA A 25 -3.21 -8.51 22.92
N LEU A 26 -4.50 -8.73 23.21
CA LEU A 26 -4.99 -9.28 24.48
C LEU A 26 -4.52 -10.73 24.70
N MET A 27 -4.69 -11.60 23.70
CA MET A 27 -4.23 -13.00 23.78
C MET A 27 -2.71 -13.10 23.98
N LEU A 28 -1.95 -12.25 23.28
CA LEU A 28 -0.51 -12.15 23.45
C LEU A 28 -0.12 -11.56 24.81
N GLN A 29 -0.87 -10.58 25.33
CA GLN A 29 -0.68 -10.08 26.69
C GLN A 29 -0.86 -11.21 27.71
N GLU A 30 -1.86 -12.09 27.57
CA GLU A 30 -2.06 -13.23 28.47
C GLU A 30 -0.86 -14.20 28.43
N ASN A 31 -0.34 -14.48 27.23
CA ASN A 31 0.84 -15.33 27.02
C ASN A 31 2.15 -14.68 27.52
N ASP A 32 2.23 -13.35 27.55
CA ASP A 32 3.44 -12.58 27.87
C ASP A 32 3.53 -12.11 29.33
N ARG A 33 2.53 -12.44 30.18
CA ARG A 33 2.42 -11.95 31.58
C ARG A 33 3.66 -12.14 32.45
N ASN A 34 4.45 -13.17 32.18
CA ASN A 34 5.63 -13.55 32.97
C ASN A 34 6.96 -13.06 32.35
N SER A 35 6.94 -12.28 31.27
CA SER A 35 8.17 -11.74 30.68
C SER A 35 8.75 -10.61 31.53
N SER A 36 10.01 -10.22 31.25
CA SER A 36 10.64 -9.04 31.85
C SER A 36 9.98 -7.72 31.43
N THR A 37 9.18 -7.74 30.37
CA THR A 37 8.64 -6.56 29.68
C THR A 37 7.21 -6.84 29.19
N PRO A 38 6.26 -7.18 30.09
CA PRO A 38 4.92 -7.65 29.71
C PRO A 38 4.12 -6.57 28.96
N ILE A 39 3.25 -6.98 28.03
CA ILE A 39 2.36 -6.07 27.29
C ILE A 39 1.41 -5.33 28.25
N GLN A 40 1.35 -3.99 28.15
CA GLN A 40 0.45 -3.16 28.97
C GLN A 40 -0.90 -2.92 28.29
N ASN A 41 -1.94 -2.65 29.08
CA ASN A 41 -3.29 -2.37 28.54
C ASN A 41 -3.32 -1.13 27.62
N THR A 42 -2.42 -0.15 27.84
CA THR A 42 -2.26 1.00 26.95
C THR A 42 -1.75 0.58 25.57
N GLU A 43 -0.83 -0.38 25.49
CA GLU A 43 -0.28 -0.85 24.21
C GLU A 43 -1.31 -1.68 23.43
N VAL A 44 -2.16 -2.44 24.12
CA VAL A 44 -3.34 -3.09 23.52
C VAL A 44 -4.26 -2.04 22.89
N ALA A 45 -4.60 -0.98 23.63
CA ALA A 45 -5.43 0.11 23.11
C ALA A 45 -4.75 0.86 21.95
N CYS A 46 -3.42 1.01 21.97
CA CYS A 46 -2.67 1.56 20.83
C CYS A 46 -2.79 0.67 19.58
N VAL A 47 -2.74 -0.65 19.72
CA VAL A 47 -2.97 -1.59 18.60
C VAL A 47 -4.41 -1.48 18.08
N GLU A 48 -5.40 -1.37 18.97
CA GLU A 48 -6.82 -1.18 18.56
C GLU A 48 -7.02 0.13 17.78
N ILE A 49 -6.42 1.24 18.22
CA ILE A 49 -6.50 2.54 17.55
C ILE A 49 -5.72 2.51 16.23
N ALA A 50 -4.52 1.92 16.19
CA ALA A 50 -3.75 1.76 14.96
C ALA A 50 -4.52 0.94 13.91
N GLY A 51 -5.10 -0.20 14.31
CA GLY A 51 -5.94 -1.03 13.44
C GLY A 51 -7.21 -0.31 12.98
N LEU A 52 -7.81 0.55 13.81
CA LEU A 52 -8.95 1.39 13.42
C LEU A 52 -8.57 2.48 12.40
N CYS A 53 -7.34 2.99 12.47
CA CYS A 53 -6.93 4.21 11.80
C CYS A 53 -5.99 4.02 10.60
N HIS A 54 -5.44 2.82 10.37
CA HIS A 54 -4.46 2.57 9.29
C HIS A 54 -4.94 2.98 7.89
N ASP A 55 -6.23 2.78 7.59
CA ASP A 55 -6.89 3.13 6.34
C ASP A 55 -7.44 4.59 6.28
N LEU A 56 -7.12 5.47 7.25
CA LEU A 56 -7.61 6.87 7.22
C LEU A 56 -7.04 7.68 6.04
N GLY A 57 -5.99 7.19 5.39
CA GLY A 57 -5.31 7.86 4.29
C GLY A 57 -5.80 7.50 2.89
N HIS A 58 -6.75 6.58 2.73
CA HIS A 58 -7.27 6.21 1.41
C HIS A 58 -8.26 7.25 0.87
N GLY A 59 -8.00 7.72 -0.36
CA GLY A 59 -8.94 8.51 -1.15
C GLY A 59 -9.88 7.64 -2.02
N PRO A 60 -10.64 8.27 -2.93
CA PRO A 60 -11.68 7.60 -3.73
C PRO A 60 -11.15 6.41 -4.52
N PHE A 61 -11.83 5.27 -4.46
CA PHE A 61 -11.43 4.04 -5.15
C PHE A 61 -9.98 3.59 -4.83
N SER A 62 -9.49 3.94 -3.63
CA SER A 62 -8.21 3.54 -3.01
C SER A 62 -6.99 3.72 -3.93
N HIS A 63 -6.46 2.64 -4.51
CA HIS A 63 -5.26 2.69 -5.37
C HIS A 63 -5.46 3.48 -6.66
N ALA A 64 -6.70 3.62 -7.15
CA ALA A 64 -6.98 4.45 -8.32
C ALA A 64 -6.61 5.92 -8.05
N PHE A 65 -6.89 6.43 -6.85
CA PHE A 65 -6.49 7.78 -6.46
C PHE A 65 -4.99 7.88 -6.13
N GLU A 66 -4.42 6.86 -5.47
CA GLU A 66 -2.97 6.78 -5.19
C GLU A 66 -2.08 6.88 -6.44
N ASP A 67 -2.55 6.35 -7.57
CA ASP A 67 -1.87 6.37 -8.87
C ASP A 67 -1.93 7.73 -9.60
N ILE A 68 -2.72 8.69 -9.11
CA ILE A 68 -2.89 10.01 -9.76
C ILE A 68 -2.45 11.20 -8.90
N ILE A 69 -2.21 11.00 -7.60
CA ILE A 69 -1.57 11.99 -6.74
C ILE A 69 -0.10 12.17 -7.15
N GLN A 70 0.32 13.43 -7.22
CA GLN A 70 1.70 13.80 -7.57
C GLN A 70 2.66 13.47 -6.41
N PRO A 71 3.97 13.25 -6.68
CA PRO A 71 4.98 13.23 -5.62
C PRO A 71 4.98 14.52 -4.79
N TYR A 72 5.49 14.42 -3.57
CA TYR A 72 5.80 15.59 -2.75
C TYR A 72 6.97 16.39 -3.36
N GLU A 73 7.22 17.60 -2.86
CA GLU A 73 8.24 18.52 -3.37
C GLU A 73 9.68 17.99 -3.19
N ASP A 74 9.89 17.03 -2.28
CA ASP A 74 11.14 16.28 -2.09
C ASP A 74 11.33 15.10 -3.08
N GLY A 75 10.36 14.88 -3.98
CA GLY A 75 10.33 13.78 -4.95
C GLY A 75 9.78 12.45 -4.43
N ASN A 76 9.43 12.33 -3.14
CA ASN A 76 8.84 11.09 -2.60
C ASN A 76 7.40 10.89 -3.10
N LYS A 77 7.03 9.65 -3.45
CA LYS A 77 5.62 9.33 -3.75
C LYS A 77 4.75 9.57 -2.51
N TRP A 78 3.58 10.18 -2.71
CA TRP A 78 2.48 10.12 -1.74
C TRP A 78 2.12 8.66 -1.40
N LYS A 79 1.66 8.44 -0.17
CA LYS A 79 1.30 7.11 0.36
C LYS A 79 0.08 7.19 1.29
N PRO A 80 -0.88 6.25 1.20
CA PRO A 80 -2.00 6.17 2.13
C PRO A 80 -1.56 6.07 3.59
N ASP A 81 -0.58 5.22 3.92
CA ASP A 81 -0.08 5.03 5.30
C ASP A 81 0.48 6.33 5.93
N LYS A 82 1.18 7.17 5.14
CA LYS A 82 1.61 8.51 5.57
C LYS A 82 0.42 9.46 5.74
N GLN A 83 -0.54 9.43 4.81
CA GLN A 83 -1.76 10.23 4.92
C GLN A 83 -2.59 9.80 6.15
N ALA A 84 -2.65 8.52 6.48
CA ALA A 84 -3.39 7.99 7.62
C ALA A 84 -2.86 8.51 8.96
N VAL A 85 -1.53 8.61 9.11
CA VAL A 85 -0.89 9.27 10.26
C VAL A 85 -1.23 10.75 10.34
N PHE A 86 -1.21 11.47 9.21
CA PHE A 86 -1.60 12.88 9.15
C PHE A 86 -3.08 13.09 9.54
N MET A 87 -3.97 12.27 8.97
CA MET A 87 -5.40 12.29 9.27
C MET A 87 -5.71 11.87 10.71
N LEU A 88 -4.96 10.94 11.31
CA LEU A 88 -5.08 10.59 12.73
C LEU A 88 -4.77 11.78 13.64
N LYS A 89 -3.64 12.46 13.41
CA LYS A 89 -3.25 13.61 14.23
C LYS A 89 -4.22 14.79 14.07
N TYR A 90 -4.75 15.01 12.86
CA TYR A 90 -5.86 15.95 12.65
C TYR A 90 -7.14 15.52 13.37
N LEU A 91 -7.56 14.26 13.25
CA LEU A 91 -8.79 13.73 13.85
C LEU A 91 -8.79 13.88 15.37
N ILE A 92 -7.65 13.67 16.03
CA ILE A 92 -7.48 13.89 17.48
C ILE A 92 -7.70 15.36 17.82
N LYS A 93 -6.94 16.27 17.20
CA LYS A 93 -6.98 17.73 17.41
C LYS A 93 -8.36 18.33 17.15
N HIS A 94 -8.92 18.07 15.97
CA HIS A 94 -10.18 18.67 15.50
C HIS A 94 -11.38 18.24 16.36
N ASN A 95 -11.37 17.02 16.89
CA ASN A 95 -12.45 16.49 17.74
C ASN A 95 -12.14 16.59 19.25
N SER A 96 -11.04 17.26 19.62
CA SER A 96 -10.55 17.44 21.01
C SER A 96 -10.49 16.12 21.80
N LEU A 97 -9.92 15.08 21.20
CA LEU A 97 -9.90 13.73 21.76
C LEU A 97 -8.81 13.51 22.81
N GLU A 98 -7.88 14.45 22.98
CA GLU A 98 -6.73 14.35 23.90
C GLU A 98 -7.17 13.99 25.32
N LYS A 99 -8.28 14.55 25.80
CA LYS A 99 -8.84 14.21 27.11
C LYS A 99 -9.30 12.75 27.18
N LYS A 100 -10.00 12.26 26.15
CA LYS A 100 -10.48 10.86 26.10
C LYS A 100 -9.33 9.87 25.97
N LEU A 101 -8.25 10.26 25.30
CA LEU A 101 -7.01 9.48 25.22
C LEU A 101 -6.29 9.48 26.59
N ALA A 102 -6.21 10.62 27.28
CA ALA A 102 -5.68 10.69 28.64
C ALA A 102 -6.51 9.87 29.66
N ASP A 103 -7.85 9.82 29.52
CA ASP A 103 -8.71 8.93 30.31
C ASP A 103 -8.36 7.43 30.09
N LEU A 104 -7.85 7.07 28.90
CA LEU A 104 -7.28 5.75 28.56
C LEU A 104 -5.78 5.61 28.89
N LYS A 105 -5.14 6.66 29.44
CA LYS A 105 -3.69 6.79 29.68
C LYS A 105 -2.83 6.73 28.41
N ILE A 106 -3.35 7.23 27.30
CA ILE A 106 -2.67 7.39 26.01
C ILE A 106 -2.22 8.84 25.86
N TYR A 107 -0.90 9.06 25.76
CA TYR A 107 -0.28 10.38 25.67
C TYR A 107 0.48 10.55 24.33
N ALA A 108 1.28 11.62 24.19
CA ALA A 108 1.98 11.93 22.95
C ALA A 108 2.88 10.78 22.45
N GLU A 109 3.67 10.16 23.34
CA GLU A 109 4.52 9.00 23.03
C GLU A 109 3.73 7.76 22.60
N ASP A 110 2.50 7.58 23.12
CA ASP A 110 1.59 6.54 22.67
C ASP A 110 0.99 6.85 21.29
N ILE A 111 0.68 8.13 21.00
CA ILE A 111 0.21 8.57 19.68
C ILE A 111 1.29 8.37 18.62
N ASP A 112 2.55 8.72 18.91
CA ASP A 112 3.66 8.48 17.98
C ASP A 112 3.97 6.98 17.82
N PHE A 113 3.80 6.16 18.87
CA PHE A 113 3.83 4.70 18.76
C PHE A 113 2.69 4.17 17.87
N ILE A 114 1.45 4.65 18.01
CA ILE A 114 0.32 4.35 17.11
C ILE A 114 0.67 4.71 15.65
N CYS A 115 1.34 5.85 15.43
CA CYS A 115 1.80 6.23 14.10
C CYS A 115 2.84 5.25 13.52
N GLN A 116 3.78 4.77 14.33
CA GLN A 116 4.72 3.72 13.91
C GLN A 116 4.01 2.38 13.60
N LEU A 117 2.97 2.01 14.37
CA LEU A 117 2.16 0.81 14.09
C LEU A 117 1.41 0.88 12.75
N ILE A 118 0.96 2.08 12.35
CA ILE A 118 0.29 2.32 11.05
C ILE A 118 1.30 2.29 9.89
N LEU A 119 2.44 2.97 10.03
CA LEU A 119 3.46 3.07 8.98
C LEU A 119 4.20 1.76 8.71
N GLY A 120 4.25 0.87 9.72
CA GLY A 120 5.18 -0.24 9.76
C GLY A 120 6.62 0.23 10.04
N VAL A 121 7.43 -0.65 10.62
CA VAL A 121 8.82 -0.34 11.02
C VAL A 121 9.75 -1.42 10.50
N LYS A 122 10.81 -1.04 9.79
CA LYS A 122 11.80 -1.96 9.17
C LYS A 122 12.89 -2.37 10.17
N GLU A 123 13.85 -3.18 9.72
CA GLU A 123 14.87 -3.74 10.60
C GLU A 123 15.81 -2.69 11.24
N ASP A 124 16.05 -1.59 10.54
CA ASP A 124 16.97 -0.50 10.90
C ASP A 124 16.29 0.85 11.16
N ASP A 125 14.95 0.89 11.15
CA ASP A 125 14.17 2.07 11.54
C ASP A 125 14.14 2.19 13.08
N GLU A 126 14.14 3.42 13.62
CA GLU A 126 14.15 3.67 15.07
C GLU A 126 12.81 3.28 15.73
N MET A 127 12.87 2.48 16.80
CA MET A 127 11.70 1.95 17.50
C MET A 127 11.51 2.63 18.85
N LEU A 128 10.38 3.31 19.05
CA LEU A 128 9.98 3.84 20.37
C LEU A 128 9.89 2.75 21.45
N ARG A 129 9.68 1.49 21.06
CA ARG A 129 9.56 0.33 21.95
C ARG A 129 10.29 -0.90 21.40
N GLU A 130 11.62 -0.83 21.22
CA GLU A 130 12.40 -1.94 20.62
C GLU A 130 12.20 -3.29 21.34
N ASN A 131 12.08 -3.28 22.67
CA ASN A 131 11.77 -4.47 23.47
C ASN A 131 10.38 -5.09 23.19
N LYS A 132 9.49 -4.37 22.49
CA LYS A 132 8.14 -4.78 22.09
C LYS A 132 7.99 -5.00 20.58
N PHE A 133 9.06 -5.38 19.87
CA PHE A 133 9.04 -5.52 18.41
C PHE A 133 7.83 -6.30 17.84
N CYS A 134 7.39 -7.37 18.52
CA CYS A 134 6.16 -8.12 18.23
C CYS A 134 4.87 -7.28 18.08
N LEU A 135 4.74 -6.11 18.74
CA LEU A 135 3.56 -5.24 18.58
C LEU A 135 3.52 -4.57 17.20
N TYR A 136 4.69 -4.20 16.65
CA TYR A 136 4.82 -3.64 15.30
C TYR A 136 4.48 -4.66 14.21
N GLN A 137 4.50 -5.96 14.53
CA GLN A 137 4.10 -7.05 13.63
C GLN A 137 2.57 -7.28 13.57
N LEU A 138 1.77 -6.52 14.33
CA LEU A 138 0.32 -6.74 14.43
C LEU A 138 -0.49 -6.03 13.33
N VAL A 139 -0.21 -4.75 13.04
CA VAL A 139 -1.05 -3.91 12.16
C VAL A 139 -0.46 -3.73 10.76
N ASN A 140 0.86 -3.56 10.64
CA ASN A 140 1.56 -3.41 9.35
C ASN A 140 2.92 -4.13 9.43
N ASN A 141 2.95 -5.40 9.01
CA ASN A 141 4.10 -6.27 9.25
C ASN A 141 5.12 -6.21 8.11
N SER A 142 6.04 -5.27 8.21
CA SER A 142 7.13 -5.04 7.25
C SER A 142 8.05 -6.26 6.98
N VAL A 143 8.13 -7.22 7.93
CA VAL A 143 9.15 -8.28 7.95
C VAL A 143 8.78 -9.45 7.03
N TYR A 144 7.51 -9.85 7.07
CA TYR A 144 7.01 -10.98 6.29
C TYR A 144 5.59 -10.79 5.74
N GLY A 145 4.99 -9.60 5.91
CA GLY A 145 3.69 -9.27 5.32
C GLY A 145 2.56 -10.14 5.85
N MET A 146 2.43 -10.25 7.17
CA MET A 146 1.29 -10.90 7.81
C MET A 146 0.92 -10.17 9.10
N ASP A 147 -0.25 -9.57 9.05
CA ASP A 147 -0.84 -8.64 10.03
C ASP A 147 -2.36 -8.81 10.01
N VAL A 148 -3.04 -8.12 10.93
CA VAL A 148 -4.48 -8.25 11.09
C VAL A 148 -5.29 -7.61 9.95
N ASP A 149 -4.73 -6.68 9.18
CA ASP A 149 -5.39 -6.21 7.94
C ASP A 149 -5.39 -7.30 6.88
N ARG A 150 -4.24 -7.94 6.62
CA ARG A 150 -4.16 -9.07 5.69
C ARG A 150 -5.14 -10.18 6.04
N TRP A 151 -5.28 -10.49 7.32
CA TRP A 151 -6.24 -11.51 7.76
C TRP A 151 -7.70 -11.09 7.48
N ASP A 152 -8.06 -9.86 7.81
CA ASP A 152 -9.41 -9.32 7.59
C ASP A 152 -9.76 -9.18 6.10
N TYR A 153 -8.89 -8.60 5.27
CA TYR A 153 -9.20 -8.46 3.83
C TYR A 153 -9.27 -9.80 3.11
N ILE A 154 -8.47 -10.81 3.50
CA ILE A 154 -8.59 -12.17 2.94
C ILE A 154 -9.90 -12.83 3.36
N ALA A 155 -10.27 -12.75 4.65
CA ALA A 155 -11.52 -13.32 5.16
C ALA A 155 -12.75 -12.67 4.49
N ARG A 156 -12.81 -11.34 4.48
CA ARG A 156 -13.88 -10.54 3.88
C ARG A 156 -13.94 -10.71 2.37
N GLY A 157 -12.78 -10.75 1.70
CA GLY A 157 -12.66 -10.96 0.26
C GLY A 157 -13.21 -12.32 -0.15
N ALA A 158 -12.76 -13.39 0.50
CA ALA A 158 -13.25 -14.76 0.25
C ALA A 158 -14.77 -14.88 0.50
N HIS A 159 -15.29 -14.24 1.55
CA HIS A 159 -16.71 -14.21 1.86
C HIS A 159 -17.55 -13.54 0.75
N TYR A 160 -17.25 -12.29 0.38
CA TYR A 160 -18.08 -11.55 -0.59
C TYR A 160 -17.87 -12.02 -2.04
N LEU A 161 -16.64 -12.34 -2.44
CA LEU A 161 -16.32 -12.74 -3.81
C LEU A 161 -16.58 -14.23 -4.08
N HIS A 162 -16.89 -15.01 -3.04
CA HIS A 162 -17.08 -16.47 -3.11
C HIS A 162 -15.85 -17.22 -3.65
N VAL A 163 -14.66 -16.60 -3.55
CA VAL A 163 -13.36 -17.14 -3.95
C VAL A 163 -12.81 -17.99 -2.80
N GLY A 164 -12.47 -19.24 -3.11
CA GLY A 164 -12.21 -20.27 -2.10
C GLY A 164 -13.52 -20.88 -1.58
N ARG A 165 -13.68 -22.20 -1.72
CA ARG A 165 -14.86 -22.92 -1.17
C ARG A 165 -14.84 -22.80 0.35
N LYS A 166 -15.89 -22.20 0.96
CA LYS A 166 -16.14 -22.14 2.42
C LYS A 166 -14.85 -22.14 3.27
N SER A 167 -14.02 -21.11 3.10
CA SER A 167 -12.79 -20.82 3.86
C SER A 167 -12.10 -22.07 4.47
N THR A 168 -11.30 -22.78 3.69
CA THR A 168 -10.53 -23.97 4.13
C THR A 168 -9.34 -23.64 5.05
N PHE A 169 -9.33 -22.46 5.66
CA PHE A 169 -8.34 -21.97 6.61
C PHE A 169 -9.11 -21.45 7.83
N ASP A 170 -8.81 -22.00 9.01
CA ASP A 170 -9.39 -21.54 10.27
C ASP A 170 -8.52 -20.45 10.93
N PHE A 171 -8.96 -19.20 10.82
CA PHE A 171 -8.38 -18.06 11.54
C PHE A 171 -8.36 -18.26 13.06
N LYS A 172 -9.28 -19.04 13.65
CA LYS A 172 -9.32 -19.29 15.09
C LYS A 172 -8.15 -20.16 15.52
N SER A 173 -7.87 -21.24 14.78
CA SER A 173 -6.67 -22.07 14.94
C SER A 173 -5.41 -21.20 14.94
N ILE A 174 -5.20 -20.40 13.89
CA ILE A 174 -4.01 -19.56 13.78
C ILE A 174 -3.91 -18.52 14.89
N LEU A 175 -4.97 -17.79 15.22
CA LEU A 175 -5.00 -16.87 16.36
C LEU A 175 -4.59 -17.55 17.67
N SER A 176 -5.06 -18.78 17.92
CA SER A 176 -4.69 -19.55 19.12
C SER A 176 -3.27 -20.13 19.09
N SER A 177 -2.60 -20.11 17.94
CA SER A 177 -1.25 -20.64 17.74
C SER A 177 -0.13 -19.59 17.83
N VAL A 178 -0.47 -18.30 18.02
CA VAL A 178 0.54 -17.23 18.07
C VAL A 178 1.11 -17.08 19.47
N LYS A 179 2.45 -17.04 19.57
CA LYS A 179 3.20 -16.71 20.79
C LYS A 179 4.24 -15.63 20.50
N ILE A 180 4.76 -15.00 21.56
CA ILE A 180 5.94 -14.13 21.48
C ILE A 180 7.14 -14.93 21.97
N LEU A 181 8.15 -15.09 21.13
CA LEU A 181 9.42 -15.76 21.46
C LEU A 181 10.61 -14.92 21.01
N ASP A 182 11.79 -15.22 21.53
CA ASP A 182 13.04 -14.61 21.09
C ASP A 182 13.52 -15.26 19.78
N VAL A 183 13.50 -14.49 18.70
CA VAL A 183 13.88 -14.91 17.34
C VAL A 183 15.22 -14.30 16.97
N LYS A 184 16.16 -15.13 16.53
CA LYS A 184 17.48 -14.70 16.07
C LYS A 184 17.47 -14.42 14.57
N ARG A 185 17.69 -13.16 14.18
CA ARG A 185 17.89 -12.73 12.79
C ARG A 185 19.31 -12.20 12.62
N GLY A 186 20.18 -13.02 12.03
CA GLY A 186 21.61 -12.71 11.87
C GLY A 186 22.32 -12.54 13.21
N SER A 187 22.75 -11.31 13.51
CA SER A 187 23.36 -10.91 14.79
C SER A 187 22.37 -10.36 15.83
N LYS A 188 21.17 -9.94 15.41
CA LYS A 188 20.12 -9.40 16.28
C LYS A 188 19.25 -10.56 16.83
N THR A 189 18.78 -10.43 18.07
CA THR A 189 17.68 -11.24 18.62
C THR A 189 16.55 -10.30 19.02
N ARG A 190 15.32 -10.56 18.57
CA ARG A 190 14.15 -9.72 18.85
C ARG A 190 12.95 -10.56 19.28
N ARG A 191 12.07 -9.97 20.09
CA ARG A 191 10.81 -10.60 20.51
C ARG A 191 9.79 -10.50 19.37
N GLU A 192 9.48 -11.61 18.73
CA GLU A 192 8.64 -11.67 17.52
C GLU A 192 7.42 -12.59 17.68
N LEU A 193 6.41 -12.39 16.82
CA LEU A 193 5.27 -13.28 16.68
C LEU A 193 5.69 -14.58 15.99
N CYS A 194 5.65 -15.68 16.74
CA CYS A 194 5.92 -17.03 16.26
C CYS A 194 4.64 -17.86 16.21
N PHE A 195 4.53 -18.72 15.20
CA PHE A 195 3.36 -19.56 14.94
C PHE A 195 3.69 -21.02 15.24
N ARG A 196 2.72 -21.83 15.66
CA ARG A 196 2.97 -23.28 15.76
C ARG A 196 3.25 -23.87 14.38
N ASP A 197 4.25 -24.75 14.26
CA ASP A 197 4.58 -25.48 13.03
C ASP A 197 3.36 -26.19 12.39
N GLU A 198 2.49 -26.78 13.20
CA GLU A 198 1.21 -27.41 12.78
C GLU A 198 0.35 -26.50 11.87
N VAL A 199 0.39 -25.17 12.02
CA VAL A 199 -0.41 -24.24 11.18
C VAL A 199 0.30 -23.73 9.93
N ALA A 200 1.53 -24.17 9.63
CA ALA A 200 2.26 -23.74 8.43
C ALA A 200 1.50 -24.03 7.12
N ARG A 201 0.73 -25.13 7.08
CA ARG A 201 -0.17 -25.47 5.97
C ARG A 201 -1.29 -24.44 5.78
N ASP A 202 -1.88 -23.99 6.88
CA ASP A 202 -2.99 -23.04 6.87
C ASP A 202 -2.50 -21.64 6.50
N LEU A 203 -1.32 -21.24 6.98
CA LEU A 203 -0.61 -20.04 6.51
C LEU A 203 -0.32 -20.10 5.02
N ASN A 204 0.19 -21.23 4.50
CA ASN A 204 0.39 -21.39 3.06
C ASN A 204 -0.93 -21.14 2.30
N GLN A 205 -2.00 -21.83 2.72
CA GLN A 205 -3.33 -21.72 2.11
C GLN A 205 -3.93 -20.31 2.19
N MET A 206 -3.64 -19.54 3.24
CA MET A 206 -3.98 -18.11 3.34
C MET A 206 -3.30 -17.31 2.22
N PHE A 207 -2.00 -17.48 2.00
CA PHE A 207 -1.28 -16.79 0.92
C PHE A 207 -1.75 -17.22 -0.47
N LEU A 208 -2.07 -18.51 -0.69
CA LEU A 208 -2.67 -18.96 -1.96
C LEU A 208 -4.03 -18.26 -2.19
N THR A 209 -4.80 -18.02 -1.12
CA THR A 209 -6.10 -17.33 -1.18
C THR A 209 -5.93 -15.84 -1.47
N SER A 210 -4.95 -15.16 -0.85
CA SER A 210 -4.55 -13.78 -1.21
C SER A 210 -4.28 -13.66 -2.71
N ARG A 211 -3.45 -14.56 -3.27
CA ARG A 211 -3.14 -14.58 -4.71
C ARG A 211 -4.37 -14.81 -5.59
N GLN A 212 -5.30 -15.68 -5.17
CA GLN A 212 -6.56 -15.92 -5.89
C GLN A 212 -7.48 -14.70 -5.88
N LEU A 213 -7.59 -13.97 -4.76
CA LEU A 213 -8.37 -12.73 -4.65
C LEU A 213 -7.77 -11.61 -5.52
N ASN A 214 -6.45 -11.44 -5.46
CA ASN A 214 -5.70 -10.49 -6.29
C ASN A 214 -5.96 -10.74 -7.78
N TYR A 215 -5.84 -11.99 -8.24
CA TYR A 215 -6.04 -12.34 -9.65
C TYR A 215 -7.50 -12.27 -10.11
N ALA A 216 -8.43 -12.84 -9.34
CA ALA A 216 -9.82 -13.03 -9.78
C ALA A 216 -10.73 -11.81 -9.56
N SER A 217 -10.25 -10.77 -8.86
CA SER A 217 -11.05 -9.57 -8.56
C SER A 217 -10.27 -8.26 -8.71
N TYR A 218 -9.19 -8.07 -7.97
CA TYR A 218 -8.50 -6.77 -7.92
C TYR A 218 -7.77 -6.45 -9.23
N GLN A 219 -7.23 -7.47 -9.91
CA GLN A 219 -6.54 -7.37 -11.19
C GLN A 219 -7.31 -8.06 -12.34
N ASP A 220 -8.63 -8.26 -12.18
CA ASP A 220 -9.50 -8.59 -13.32
C ASP A 220 -9.48 -7.44 -14.33
N ARG A 221 -9.55 -7.79 -15.62
CA ARG A 221 -9.49 -6.87 -16.75
C ARG A 221 -10.60 -5.81 -16.74
N HIS A 222 -11.76 -6.09 -16.16
CA HIS A 222 -12.88 -5.14 -16.09
C HIS A 222 -12.72 -4.20 -14.90
N SER A 223 -12.28 -4.70 -13.74
CA SER A 223 -11.87 -3.87 -12.60
C SER A 223 -10.78 -2.88 -13.01
N GLU A 224 -9.74 -3.40 -13.67
CA GLU A 224 -8.58 -2.65 -14.12
C GLU A 224 -8.95 -1.57 -15.15
N VAL A 225 -9.71 -1.90 -16.20
CA VAL A 225 -10.08 -0.90 -17.22
C VAL A 225 -11.00 0.20 -16.65
N ILE A 226 -11.90 -0.13 -15.72
CA ILE A 226 -12.71 0.87 -15.01
C ILE A 226 -11.82 1.76 -14.15
N ALA A 227 -10.82 1.21 -13.46
CA ALA A 227 -9.86 2.01 -12.69
C ALA A 227 -9.04 2.95 -13.60
N ILE A 228 -8.59 2.52 -14.80
CA ILE A 228 -7.93 3.42 -15.76
C ILE A 228 -8.87 4.58 -16.16
N MET A 229 -10.12 4.27 -16.49
CA MET A 229 -11.11 5.29 -16.89
C MET A 229 -11.45 6.26 -15.75
N LEU A 230 -11.56 5.79 -14.51
CA LEU A 230 -11.73 6.66 -13.34
C LEU A 230 -10.50 7.56 -13.12
N LYS A 231 -9.28 7.02 -13.28
CA LYS A 231 -8.04 7.81 -13.19
C LYS A 231 -7.97 8.92 -14.22
N ASP A 232 -8.38 8.66 -15.46
CA ASP A 232 -8.46 9.69 -16.49
C ASP A 232 -9.57 10.71 -16.18
N ALA A 233 -10.78 10.26 -15.80
CA ALA A 233 -11.87 11.18 -15.44
C ALA A 233 -11.53 12.11 -14.26
N PHE A 234 -10.84 11.58 -13.24
CA PHE A 234 -10.40 12.39 -12.09
C PHE A 234 -9.31 13.40 -12.47
N LYS A 235 -8.37 13.04 -13.37
CA LYS A 235 -7.38 13.99 -13.90
C LYS A 235 -8.03 15.12 -14.70
N GLU A 236 -8.97 14.80 -15.57
CA GLU A 236 -9.69 15.80 -16.38
C GLU A 236 -10.59 16.71 -15.51
N ALA A 237 -11.15 16.20 -14.41
CA ALA A 237 -11.92 17.01 -13.45
C ALA A 237 -11.06 17.78 -12.43
N ALA A 238 -9.77 17.44 -12.28
CA ALA A 238 -8.97 17.81 -11.11
C ALA A 238 -8.88 19.32 -10.83
N ASP A 239 -8.72 20.11 -11.90
CA ASP A 239 -8.57 21.56 -11.84
C ASP A 239 -9.89 22.32 -11.64
N HIS A 240 -11.03 21.64 -11.78
CA HIS A 240 -12.37 22.22 -11.77
C HIS A 240 -13.18 21.87 -10.51
N LEU A 241 -12.75 20.87 -9.74
CA LEU A 241 -13.32 20.52 -8.44
C LEU A 241 -12.60 21.30 -7.34
N VAL A 242 -13.36 21.82 -6.37
CA VAL A 242 -12.86 22.68 -5.30
C VAL A 242 -13.35 22.17 -3.95
N PHE A 243 -12.39 21.91 -3.06
CA PHE A 243 -12.59 21.45 -1.69
C PHE A 243 -12.09 22.56 -0.73
N VAL A 244 -12.77 22.73 0.41
CA VAL A 244 -12.48 23.83 1.35
C VAL A 244 -11.77 23.27 2.58
N GLY A 245 -10.50 23.62 2.75
CA GLY A 245 -9.65 23.19 3.86
C GLY A 245 -9.54 24.20 5.01
N GLU A 246 -8.60 23.94 5.93
CA GLU A 246 -8.45 24.72 7.18
C GLU A 246 -8.35 26.24 6.89
N GLY A 247 -9.11 27.03 7.65
CA GLY A 247 -9.19 28.48 7.46
C GLY A 247 -9.96 28.95 6.22
N GLY A 248 -10.69 28.06 5.54
CA GLY A 248 -11.46 28.37 4.32
C GLY A 248 -10.63 28.40 3.04
N LYS A 249 -9.38 27.91 3.09
CA LYS A 249 -8.47 27.84 1.94
C LYS A 249 -8.99 26.82 0.91
N LYS A 250 -8.90 27.15 -0.37
CA LYS A 250 -9.43 26.32 -1.46
C LYS A 250 -8.35 25.44 -2.07
N TYR A 251 -8.66 24.16 -2.26
CA TYR A 251 -7.80 23.15 -2.86
C TYR A 251 -8.48 22.48 -4.06
N LYS A 252 -7.67 22.14 -5.07
CA LYS A 252 -8.06 21.30 -6.20
C LYS A 252 -8.08 19.82 -5.78
N LEU A 253 -8.62 18.93 -6.63
CA LEU A 253 -8.72 17.50 -6.30
C LEU A 253 -7.38 16.88 -5.88
N LEU A 254 -6.33 17.06 -6.70
CA LEU A 254 -5.01 16.45 -6.44
C LEU A 254 -4.20 17.19 -5.38
N ASP A 255 -4.58 18.43 -5.05
CA ASP A 255 -3.99 19.20 -3.94
C ASP A 255 -4.69 18.95 -2.60
N SER A 256 -5.89 18.37 -2.60
CA SER A 256 -6.69 18.13 -1.39
C SER A 256 -5.93 17.35 -0.31
N VAL A 257 -5.10 16.38 -0.70
CA VAL A 257 -4.26 15.58 0.23
C VAL A 257 -3.32 16.43 1.10
N LYS A 258 -3.02 17.67 0.71
CA LYS A 258 -2.15 18.60 1.44
C LYS A 258 -2.86 19.26 2.64
N ASP A 259 -4.16 19.05 2.81
CA ASP A 259 -4.98 19.67 3.86
C ASP A 259 -6.06 18.69 4.35
N PRO A 260 -6.13 18.43 5.67
CA PRO A 260 -6.93 17.34 6.17
C PRO A 260 -8.43 17.65 6.14
N GLU A 261 -8.83 18.92 6.28
CA GLU A 261 -10.24 19.32 6.18
C GLU A 261 -10.71 19.23 4.72
N ALA A 262 -9.86 19.63 3.76
CA ALA A 262 -10.12 19.46 2.34
C ALA A 262 -10.20 17.98 1.94
N PHE A 263 -9.24 17.15 2.38
CA PHE A 263 -9.20 15.72 2.07
C PHE A 263 -10.41 14.95 2.64
N CYS A 264 -10.93 15.34 3.80
CA CYS A 264 -12.16 14.77 4.37
C CYS A 264 -13.42 14.93 3.48
N GLN A 265 -13.39 15.77 2.44
CA GLN A 265 -14.50 15.95 1.48
C GLN A 265 -14.32 15.10 0.19
N VAL A 266 -13.26 14.29 0.09
CA VAL A 266 -12.87 13.60 -1.15
C VAL A 266 -13.11 12.10 -1.02
N ASP A 267 -14.35 11.68 -1.30
CA ASP A 267 -14.79 10.27 -1.28
C ASP A 267 -15.34 9.79 -2.65
N ASP A 268 -15.82 8.55 -2.72
CA ASP A 268 -16.34 7.93 -3.95
C ASP A 268 -17.53 8.70 -4.58
N THR A 269 -18.22 9.56 -3.83
CA THR A 269 -19.30 10.41 -4.36
C THR A 269 -18.80 11.44 -5.38
N ILE A 270 -17.48 11.63 -5.50
CA ILE A 270 -16.84 12.40 -6.58
C ILE A 270 -17.31 11.97 -7.97
N VAL A 271 -17.60 10.69 -8.19
CA VAL A 271 -18.14 10.17 -9.47
C VAL A 271 -19.53 10.75 -9.75
N ASN A 272 -20.37 10.89 -8.73
CA ASN A 272 -21.65 11.59 -8.83
C ASN A 272 -21.45 13.10 -9.01
N ALA A 273 -20.54 13.73 -8.26
CA ALA A 273 -20.28 15.17 -8.34
C ALA A 273 -19.82 15.60 -9.75
N ILE A 274 -18.93 14.83 -10.39
CA ILE A 274 -18.52 15.03 -11.78
C ILE A 274 -19.73 14.83 -12.71
N ARG A 275 -20.39 13.67 -12.61
CA ARG A 275 -21.49 13.26 -13.52
C ARG A 275 -22.71 14.20 -13.48
N GLN A 276 -23.02 14.76 -12.31
CA GLN A 276 -24.14 15.69 -12.10
C GLN A 276 -23.75 17.16 -12.36
N SER A 277 -22.45 17.47 -12.52
CA SER A 277 -22.00 18.84 -12.75
C SER A 277 -22.52 19.40 -14.07
N LEU A 278 -23.11 20.59 -14.01
CA LEU A 278 -23.55 21.36 -15.18
C LEU A 278 -22.42 22.18 -15.82
N SER A 279 -21.18 22.09 -15.31
CA SER A 279 -20.03 22.86 -15.83
C SER A 279 -19.73 22.50 -17.29
N GLN A 280 -19.54 23.52 -18.13
CA GLN A 280 -19.14 23.38 -19.53
C GLN A 280 -17.63 23.57 -19.75
N GLU A 281 -16.84 23.54 -18.67
CA GLU A 281 -15.38 23.50 -18.76
C GLU A 281 -14.91 22.22 -19.50
N PRO A 282 -13.93 22.29 -20.42
CA PRO A 282 -13.52 21.14 -21.23
C PRO A 282 -13.15 19.88 -20.43
N GLY A 283 -12.41 20.04 -19.33
CA GLY A 283 -12.04 18.93 -18.45
C GLY A 283 -13.27 18.28 -17.78
N MET A 284 -14.22 19.08 -17.30
CA MET A 284 -15.48 18.56 -16.73
C MET A 284 -16.35 17.87 -17.78
N MET A 285 -16.42 18.39 -19.01
CA MET A 285 -17.14 17.73 -20.11
C MET A 285 -16.55 16.35 -20.42
N LYS A 286 -15.22 16.28 -20.55
CA LYS A 286 -14.49 15.03 -20.85
C LYS A 286 -14.54 14.03 -19.69
N ALA A 287 -14.42 14.50 -18.45
CA ALA A 287 -14.60 13.67 -17.25
C ALA A 287 -16.00 13.05 -17.17
N ARG A 288 -17.06 13.82 -17.47
CA ARG A 288 -18.43 13.29 -17.60
C ARG A 288 -18.55 12.27 -18.72
N GLU A 289 -17.99 12.54 -19.90
CA GLU A 289 -18.04 11.57 -21.02
C GLU A 289 -17.40 10.23 -20.64
N ILE A 290 -16.24 10.24 -19.97
CA ILE A 290 -15.56 9.02 -19.53
C ILE A 290 -16.41 8.26 -18.49
N ILE A 291 -17.02 8.96 -17.52
CA ILE A 291 -17.90 8.33 -16.52
C ILE A 291 -19.18 7.76 -17.16
N ASP A 292 -19.81 8.46 -18.10
CA ASP A 292 -20.97 7.93 -18.80
C ASP A 292 -20.60 6.79 -19.77
N ARG A 293 -19.38 6.77 -20.33
CA ARG A 293 -18.84 5.60 -21.05
C ARG A 293 -18.72 4.38 -20.13
N ILE A 294 -18.25 4.53 -18.88
CA ILE A 294 -18.25 3.44 -17.88
C ILE A 294 -19.67 2.91 -17.69
N HIS A 295 -20.66 3.80 -17.50
CA HIS A 295 -22.07 3.41 -17.31
C HIS A 295 -22.67 2.71 -18.53
N ARG A 296 -22.31 3.12 -19.76
CA ARG A 296 -22.71 2.45 -21.02
C ARG A 296 -21.87 1.19 -21.35
N ARG A 297 -20.85 0.87 -20.55
CA ARG A 297 -19.84 -0.18 -20.80
C ARG A 297 -19.01 0.03 -22.09
N GLU A 298 -18.87 1.28 -22.52
CA GLU A 298 -18.02 1.73 -23.64
C GLU A 298 -16.55 1.88 -23.19
N PHE A 299 -16.01 0.81 -22.60
CA PHE A 299 -14.70 0.76 -21.98
C PHE A 299 -13.54 0.99 -22.96
N TYR A 300 -12.34 1.26 -22.45
CA TYR A 300 -11.12 1.21 -23.24
C TYR A 300 -10.83 -0.22 -23.74
N HIS A 301 -10.31 -0.35 -24.96
CA HIS A 301 -10.12 -1.66 -25.58
C HIS A 301 -8.76 -2.26 -25.22
N CYS A 302 -8.75 -3.42 -24.56
CA CYS A 302 -7.52 -4.20 -24.39
C CYS A 302 -7.05 -4.72 -25.76
N ILE A 303 -5.89 -4.25 -26.21
CA ILE A 303 -5.24 -4.57 -27.48
C ILE A 303 -3.99 -5.43 -27.32
N ALA A 304 -3.52 -5.73 -26.11
CA ALA A 304 -2.66 -6.89 -25.88
C ALA A 304 -2.67 -7.31 -24.40
N GLU A 305 -2.50 -8.61 -24.16
CA GLU A 305 -2.38 -9.22 -22.84
C GLU A 305 -1.16 -10.15 -22.88
N CYS A 306 -0.01 -9.69 -22.38
CA CYS A 306 1.23 -10.48 -22.43
C CYS A 306 1.18 -11.58 -21.38
N LYS A 307 1.07 -12.82 -21.84
CA LYS A 307 1.04 -14.02 -20.99
C LYS A 307 2.40 -14.67 -20.97
N HIS A 308 2.85 -15.02 -19.76
CA HIS A 308 4.18 -15.60 -19.53
C HIS A 308 5.30 -14.76 -20.18
N ALA A 309 5.52 -13.54 -19.66
CA ALA A 309 6.85 -12.97 -19.79
C ALA A 309 7.86 -13.96 -19.19
N LYS A 310 8.74 -14.52 -20.02
CA LYS A 310 9.97 -15.16 -19.51
C LYS A 310 10.66 -14.10 -18.68
N GLU A 311 11.18 -14.50 -17.51
CA GLU A 311 11.23 -13.65 -16.30
C GLU A 311 11.79 -12.23 -16.52
N GLU A 312 12.75 -12.09 -17.44
CA GLU A 312 13.23 -10.87 -18.10
C GLU A 312 12.14 -9.80 -18.39
N MET A 313 11.17 -10.07 -19.28
CA MET A 313 10.16 -9.07 -19.69
C MET A 313 9.18 -8.68 -18.56
N GLY A 314 9.11 -9.45 -17.48
CA GLY A 314 8.32 -9.10 -16.29
C GLY A 314 8.93 -7.96 -15.47
N THR A 315 10.18 -7.56 -15.76
CA THR A 315 10.93 -6.52 -15.05
C THR A 315 10.96 -5.16 -15.77
N MET A 316 10.43 -5.09 -17.00
CA MET A 316 10.42 -3.85 -17.79
C MET A 316 9.47 -2.80 -17.20
N ASP A 317 9.83 -1.53 -17.35
CA ASP A 317 8.96 -0.40 -17.02
C ASP A 317 7.80 -0.31 -18.04
N PRO A 318 6.52 -0.22 -17.63
CA PRO A 318 5.41 0.10 -18.53
C PRO A 318 5.63 1.34 -19.39
N ALA A 319 6.38 2.34 -18.93
CA ALA A 319 6.74 3.50 -19.75
C ALA A 319 7.77 3.14 -20.85
N GLU A 320 8.67 2.19 -20.60
CA GLU A 320 9.58 1.65 -21.62
C GLU A 320 8.84 0.82 -22.66
N ILE A 321 7.97 -0.11 -22.22
CA ILE A 321 7.09 -0.89 -23.11
C ILE A 321 6.22 0.05 -23.95
N LYS A 322 5.66 1.11 -23.34
CA LYS A 322 4.87 2.12 -24.03
C LYS A 322 5.69 2.85 -25.10
N ARG A 323 6.95 3.20 -24.84
CA ARG A 323 7.84 3.77 -25.88
C ARG A 323 8.04 2.77 -27.03
N GLU A 324 8.46 1.54 -26.74
CA GLU A 324 8.77 0.52 -27.77
C GLU A 324 7.58 0.15 -28.69
N ILE A 325 6.35 0.28 -28.20
CA ILE A 325 5.11 0.10 -29.00
C ILE A 325 4.84 1.31 -29.91
N LEU A 326 5.25 2.51 -29.48
CA LEU A 326 5.07 3.78 -30.20
C LEU A 326 6.25 4.09 -31.15
N THR A 327 7.42 3.47 -30.95
CA THR A 327 8.52 3.48 -31.92
C THR A 327 8.07 2.78 -33.22
N ASP A 328 8.42 3.34 -34.36
CA ASP A 328 8.06 2.89 -35.72
C ASP A 328 6.55 2.89 -36.05
N VAL A 329 5.85 4.00 -35.79
CA VAL A 329 4.57 4.27 -36.46
C VAL A 329 4.76 4.49 -37.98
N ASP A 330 5.91 5.04 -38.39
CA ASP A 330 6.14 5.48 -39.77
C ASP A 330 6.55 4.36 -40.76
N GLU A 331 7.41 3.40 -40.38
CA GLU A 331 8.03 2.47 -41.36
C GLU A 331 7.13 1.36 -41.92
N LEU A 332 5.93 1.14 -41.36
CA LEU A 332 4.98 0.09 -41.80
C LEU A 332 3.59 0.61 -42.20
N SER A 333 3.41 1.93 -42.27
CA SER A 333 2.11 2.55 -42.54
C SER A 333 1.74 2.58 -44.03
N SER A 334 1.18 1.47 -44.51
CA SER A 334 0.28 1.54 -45.68
C SER A 334 -0.99 2.32 -45.30
N PRO A 335 -1.48 3.28 -46.10
CA PRO A 335 -2.53 4.22 -45.67
C PRO A 335 -3.94 3.60 -45.72
N SER A 336 -4.32 2.85 -44.67
CA SER A 336 -5.67 2.30 -44.49
C SER A 336 -6.34 2.77 -43.18
N SER A 337 -7.35 3.62 -43.35
CA SER A 337 -8.21 4.25 -42.30
C SER A 337 -7.51 5.23 -41.34
N SER A 338 -8.17 6.35 -41.04
CA SER A 338 -7.73 7.35 -40.05
C SER A 338 -7.78 6.82 -38.62
N SER A 339 -8.77 5.97 -38.30
CA SER A 339 -8.95 5.39 -36.97
C SER A 339 -7.80 4.48 -36.56
N SER A 340 -7.11 3.86 -37.53
CA SER A 340 -5.93 3.03 -37.28
C SER A 340 -4.72 3.84 -36.81
N SER A 341 -4.51 5.06 -37.32
CA SER A 341 -3.39 5.92 -36.89
C SER A 341 -3.66 6.65 -35.56
N GLU A 342 -4.92 6.93 -35.23
CA GLU A 342 -5.31 7.58 -33.98
C GLU A 342 -4.94 6.76 -32.73
N ILE A 343 -4.97 5.42 -32.82
CA ILE A 343 -4.61 4.50 -31.72
C ILE A 343 -3.18 4.73 -31.23
N TRP A 344 -2.23 4.97 -32.14
CA TRP A 344 -0.80 5.05 -31.84
C TRP A 344 -0.34 6.44 -31.39
N GLN A 345 -1.26 7.32 -30.99
CA GLN A 345 -0.92 8.57 -30.32
C GLN A 345 -0.59 8.29 -28.85
N ALA A 346 0.46 8.93 -28.32
CA ALA A 346 1.02 8.61 -27.01
C ALA A 346 0.05 8.81 -25.81
N HIS A 347 -1.01 9.61 -25.98
CA HIS A 347 -2.06 9.77 -24.97
C HIS A 347 -3.18 8.70 -25.07
N ASN A 348 -3.29 8.02 -26.22
CA ASN A 348 -4.31 7.00 -26.47
C ASN A 348 -3.88 5.59 -26.06
N ILE A 349 -2.57 5.31 -25.92
CA ILE A 349 -2.05 4.04 -25.38
C ILE A 349 -1.88 4.13 -23.86
N GLU A 350 -2.41 3.15 -23.13
CA GLU A 350 -2.11 2.90 -21.72
C GLU A 350 -1.46 1.51 -21.56
N VAL A 351 -0.43 1.40 -20.73
CA VAL A 351 0.25 0.13 -20.45
C VAL A 351 0.25 -0.10 -18.94
N ILE A 352 -0.38 -1.18 -18.50
CA ILE A 352 -0.50 -1.55 -17.09
C ILE A 352 0.36 -2.79 -16.83
N SER A 353 1.33 -2.68 -15.92
CA SER A 353 1.99 -3.85 -15.33
C SER A 353 0.98 -4.57 -14.45
N VAL A 354 0.68 -5.83 -14.79
CA VAL A 354 -0.16 -6.71 -13.99
C VAL A 354 0.73 -7.28 -12.90
N LYS A 355 0.83 -6.55 -11.78
CA LYS A 355 1.63 -6.92 -10.60
C LYS A 355 0.98 -8.05 -9.81
N LEU A 356 0.83 -9.19 -10.47
CA LEU A 356 0.73 -10.48 -9.80
C LEU A 356 2.14 -10.80 -9.32
N SER A 357 2.27 -10.96 -8.01
CA SER A 357 3.46 -11.55 -7.39
C SER A 357 3.30 -13.09 -7.39
N ARG A 358 4.38 -13.88 -7.24
CA ARG A 358 4.20 -15.29 -6.84
C ARG A 358 3.61 -15.35 -5.43
N PHE A 359 4.16 -14.48 -4.57
CA PHE A 359 3.69 -14.08 -3.26
C PHE A 359 4.10 -12.62 -3.04
N ASP A 360 3.31 -11.87 -2.28
CA ASP A 360 3.43 -10.40 -2.14
C ASP A 360 4.80 -9.93 -1.62
N CYS A 361 5.54 -10.82 -0.95
CA CYS A 361 6.87 -10.59 -0.40
C CYS A 361 8.00 -10.92 -1.41
N GLY A 362 7.94 -10.36 -2.62
CA GLY A 362 9.05 -10.42 -3.58
C GLY A 362 9.28 -11.77 -4.25
N GLY A 363 8.23 -12.57 -4.46
CA GLY A 363 8.27 -13.75 -5.33
C GLY A 363 8.83 -15.05 -4.74
N ARG A 364 9.34 -15.03 -3.51
CA ARG A 364 9.65 -16.23 -2.71
C ARG A 364 8.49 -16.54 -1.75
N ASN A 365 8.36 -17.80 -1.32
CA ASN A 365 7.35 -18.20 -0.35
C ASN A 365 7.55 -17.43 0.99
N PRO A 366 6.56 -16.65 1.49
CA PRO A 366 6.72 -15.79 2.66
C PRO A 366 6.92 -16.58 3.97
N LEU A 367 6.57 -17.87 4.00
CA LEU A 367 6.83 -18.75 5.14
C LEU A 367 8.33 -18.85 5.48
N ILE A 368 9.23 -18.61 4.52
CA ILE A 368 10.69 -18.56 4.74
C ILE A 368 11.08 -17.51 5.80
N ASN A 369 10.35 -16.40 5.89
CA ASN A 369 10.66 -15.30 6.81
C ASN A 369 9.86 -15.36 8.12
N ILE A 370 8.83 -16.22 8.20
CA ILE A 370 7.95 -16.37 9.36
C ILE A 370 8.62 -17.33 10.36
N PRO A 371 8.81 -16.94 11.63
CA PRO A 371 9.33 -17.83 12.64
C PRO A 371 8.19 -18.74 13.14
N PHE A 372 8.51 -20.03 13.24
CA PHE A 372 7.65 -21.06 13.79
C PHE A 372 8.16 -21.49 15.17
N TYR A 373 7.37 -22.26 15.90
CA TYR A 373 7.82 -22.94 17.11
C TYR A 373 7.27 -24.36 17.22
N LYS A 374 8.05 -25.20 17.90
CA LYS A 374 7.66 -26.53 18.37
C LYS A 374 7.68 -26.56 19.91
N GLU A 375 6.99 -27.54 20.48
CA GLU A 375 6.99 -27.81 21.92
C GLU A 375 8.02 -28.90 22.21
N SER A 376 9.05 -28.55 22.98
CA SER A 376 10.11 -29.48 23.36
C SER A 376 9.66 -30.44 24.48
N SER A 377 10.39 -31.55 24.64
CA SER A 377 10.04 -32.60 25.60
C SER A 377 10.14 -32.19 27.08
N ASP A 378 10.70 -31.00 27.36
CA ASP A 378 10.74 -30.34 28.66
C ASP A 378 9.64 -29.27 28.84
N GLY A 379 8.77 -29.08 27.84
CA GLY A 379 7.72 -28.06 27.82
C GLY A 379 8.20 -26.66 27.39
N THR A 380 9.45 -26.51 26.95
CA THR A 380 9.95 -25.23 26.40
C THR A 380 9.52 -25.03 24.94
N PHE A 381 9.44 -23.77 24.51
CA PHE A 381 9.12 -23.38 23.15
C PHE A 381 10.34 -22.73 22.51
N VAL A 382 10.87 -23.34 21.45
CA VAL A 382 12.02 -22.83 20.69
C VAL A 382 11.52 -22.29 19.36
N ALA A 383 11.97 -21.10 18.98
CA ALA A 383 11.65 -20.51 17.69
C ALA A 383 12.64 -20.97 16.61
N GLU A 384 12.11 -21.41 15.46
CA GLU A 384 12.87 -21.90 14.32
C GLU A 384 12.24 -21.44 12.98
N PHE A 385 13.00 -21.53 11.89
CA PHE A 385 12.47 -21.29 10.54
C PHE A 385 12.36 -22.64 9.82
N LEU A 386 11.27 -22.86 9.08
CA LEU A 386 11.07 -24.11 8.35
C LEU A 386 12.12 -24.26 7.24
N PRO A 387 12.70 -25.46 7.05
CA PRO A 387 13.53 -25.77 5.88
C PRO A 387 12.78 -25.49 4.57
N VAL A 388 13.49 -24.99 3.56
CA VAL A 388 12.88 -24.60 2.27
C VAL A 388 12.26 -25.80 1.54
N ASP A 389 12.77 -27.00 1.81
CA ASP A 389 12.29 -28.29 1.34
C ASP A 389 11.10 -28.88 2.13
N GLU A 390 10.82 -28.39 3.34
CA GLU A 390 9.57 -28.68 4.07
C GLU A 390 8.41 -27.77 3.64
N LEU A 391 8.70 -26.66 2.96
CA LEU A 391 7.67 -25.78 2.42
C LEU A 391 6.92 -26.44 1.26
N GLN A 392 5.59 -26.38 1.32
CA GLN A 392 4.73 -26.93 0.26
C GLN A 392 5.02 -26.26 -1.08
N ALA A 393 5.20 -27.08 -2.11
CA ALA A 393 5.69 -26.69 -3.42
C ALA A 393 4.98 -25.45 -4.00
N ASP A 394 5.79 -24.57 -4.60
CA ASP A 394 5.33 -23.29 -5.16
C ASP A 394 4.18 -23.45 -6.16
N LEU A 395 3.25 -22.49 -6.11
CA LEU A 395 2.35 -22.25 -7.24
C LEU A 395 3.17 -21.85 -8.48
N PRO A 396 2.71 -22.20 -9.70
CA PRO A 396 3.40 -21.81 -10.92
C PRO A 396 3.58 -20.29 -11.02
N PRO A 397 4.62 -19.84 -11.74
CA PRO A 397 4.85 -18.43 -12.02
C PRO A 397 3.65 -17.78 -12.74
N VAL A 398 3.67 -16.46 -12.71
CA VAL A 398 2.58 -15.56 -13.08
C VAL A 398 2.14 -15.71 -14.55
N ASP A 399 0.84 -15.88 -14.77
CA ASP A 399 0.28 -16.07 -16.12
C ASP A 399 0.17 -14.80 -16.96
N VAL A 400 0.09 -13.60 -16.36
CA VAL A 400 -0.06 -12.31 -17.07
C VAL A 400 0.87 -11.27 -16.48
N SER A 401 1.68 -10.61 -17.32
CA SER A 401 2.72 -9.68 -16.87
C SER A 401 2.38 -8.21 -17.13
N PHE A 402 1.68 -7.92 -18.23
CA PHE A 402 1.15 -6.59 -18.53
C PHE A 402 -0.02 -6.65 -19.53
N ARG A 403 -0.85 -5.60 -19.50
CA ARG A 403 -1.94 -5.37 -20.46
C ARG A 403 -1.79 -4.00 -21.12
N ILE A 404 -2.11 -3.92 -22.39
CA ILE A 404 -2.05 -2.70 -23.21
C ILE A 404 -3.47 -2.35 -23.66
N TYR A 405 -3.90 -1.12 -23.38
CA TYR A 405 -5.22 -0.61 -23.70
C TYR A 405 -5.14 0.57 -24.66
N THR A 406 -6.11 0.70 -25.56
CA THR A 406 -6.35 1.93 -26.31
C THR A 406 -7.60 2.67 -25.80
N LYS A 407 -7.48 3.98 -25.61
CA LYS A 407 -8.53 4.87 -25.09
C LYS A 407 -9.53 5.32 -26.17
N VAL A 408 -9.16 5.17 -27.44
CA VAL A 408 -9.96 5.59 -28.61
C VAL A 408 -11.34 4.92 -28.55
N PRO A 409 -12.43 5.70 -28.57
CA PRO A 409 -13.79 5.17 -28.48
C PRO A 409 -14.25 4.55 -29.81
N LYS A 410 -15.23 3.64 -29.72
CA LYS A 410 -16.05 3.18 -30.86
C LYS A 410 -15.25 2.59 -32.03
N LEU A 411 -14.07 2.02 -31.75
CA LEU A 411 -13.30 1.26 -32.74
C LEU A 411 -14.10 0.05 -33.24
N ASP A 412 -14.01 -0.22 -34.53
CA ASP A 412 -14.56 -1.43 -35.12
C ASP A 412 -13.70 -2.67 -34.78
N ARG A 413 -14.26 -3.86 -35.05
CA ARG A 413 -13.62 -5.13 -34.71
C ARG A 413 -12.35 -5.42 -35.52
N GLU A 414 -12.25 -4.92 -36.75
CA GLU A 414 -11.10 -5.17 -37.63
C GLU A 414 -9.92 -4.30 -37.19
N THR A 415 -10.16 -3.02 -36.92
CA THR A 415 -9.14 -2.11 -36.35
C THR A 415 -8.63 -2.59 -34.99
N VAL A 416 -9.50 -3.07 -34.09
CA VAL A 416 -9.07 -3.67 -32.81
C VAL A 416 -8.24 -4.95 -33.01
N ASN A 417 -8.55 -5.77 -34.02
CA ASN A 417 -7.77 -6.97 -34.33
C ASN A 417 -6.42 -6.64 -34.99
N MET A 418 -6.34 -5.62 -35.85
CA MET A 418 -5.07 -5.13 -36.41
C MET A 418 -4.17 -4.56 -35.30
N ALA A 419 -4.73 -3.79 -34.37
CA ALA A 419 -3.99 -3.29 -33.22
C ALA A 419 -3.43 -4.41 -32.34
N LYS A 420 -4.19 -5.51 -32.15
CA LYS A 420 -3.73 -6.72 -31.46
C LYS A 420 -2.54 -7.36 -32.15
N SER A 421 -2.66 -7.70 -33.42
CA SER A 421 -1.56 -8.32 -34.17
C SER A 421 -0.31 -7.44 -34.19
N ARG A 422 -0.46 -6.12 -34.36
CA ARG A 422 0.67 -5.17 -34.29
C ARG A 422 1.33 -5.14 -32.90
N CYS A 423 0.56 -5.13 -31.82
CA CYS A 423 1.11 -5.20 -30.46
C CYS A 423 1.79 -6.56 -30.21
N GLU A 424 1.15 -7.68 -30.54
CA GLU A 424 1.69 -9.03 -30.35
C GLU A 424 3.05 -9.20 -31.03
N THR A 425 3.16 -8.89 -32.33
CA THR A 425 4.45 -8.93 -33.05
C THR A 425 5.49 -7.97 -32.47
N ARG A 426 5.10 -6.76 -32.02
CA ARG A 426 6.04 -5.82 -31.37
C ARG A 426 6.60 -6.37 -30.05
N LEU A 427 5.79 -7.06 -29.26
CA LEU A 427 6.24 -7.71 -28.02
C LEU A 427 7.17 -8.89 -28.29
N GLU A 428 6.91 -9.67 -29.36
CA GLU A 428 7.83 -10.71 -29.82
C GLU A 428 9.18 -10.12 -30.26
N MET A 429 9.19 -9.02 -31.02
CA MET A 429 10.40 -8.30 -31.41
C MET A 429 11.19 -7.70 -30.22
N ILE A 430 10.53 -7.29 -29.14
CA ILE A 430 11.20 -6.89 -27.89
C ILE A 430 11.85 -8.11 -27.24
N HIS A 431 11.10 -9.21 -27.11
CA HIS A 431 11.57 -10.46 -26.51
C HIS A 431 12.79 -11.05 -27.24
N GLU A 432 12.78 -11.05 -28.58
CA GLU A 432 13.91 -11.53 -29.39
C GLU A 432 15.14 -10.62 -29.28
N ARG A 433 14.95 -9.29 -29.28
CA ARG A 433 16.05 -8.35 -29.06
C ARG A 433 16.74 -8.58 -27.72
N GLN A 434 15.99 -8.76 -26.63
CA GLN A 434 16.57 -9.04 -25.31
C GLN A 434 17.40 -10.34 -25.31
N ARG A 435 16.90 -11.42 -25.92
CA ARG A 435 17.66 -12.68 -26.08
C ARG A 435 18.93 -12.55 -26.93
N SER A 436 18.99 -11.59 -27.84
CA SER A 436 20.14 -11.36 -28.72
C SER A 436 21.27 -10.54 -28.08
N VAL A 437 21.03 -9.92 -26.91
CA VAL A 437 22.07 -9.18 -26.17
C VAL A 437 22.91 -10.18 -25.36
N PRO A 438 24.21 -10.36 -25.67
CA PRO A 438 25.04 -11.34 -24.96
C PRO A 438 25.43 -10.82 -23.57
N THR A 439 25.08 -11.58 -22.53
CA THR A 439 25.62 -11.39 -21.18
C THR A 439 27.14 -11.65 -21.16
N LYS A 440 27.90 -10.56 -21.02
CA LYS A 440 29.38 -10.53 -21.10
C LYS A 440 30.04 -11.27 -19.91
N PRO A 441 31.33 -11.68 -20.02
CA PRO A 441 32.08 -12.10 -21.22
C PRO A 441 32.74 -13.48 -21.05
N VAL A 442 33.25 -14.07 -22.13
CA VAL A 442 34.08 -15.29 -22.05
C VAL A 442 35.40 -15.00 -21.33
N LYS A 443 35.67 -15.70 -20.22
CA LYS A 443 36.99 -15.69 -19.56
C LYS A 443 38.04 -16.28 -20.50
N GLN A 444 38.90 -15.43 -21.09
CA GLN A 444 40.08 -15.91 -21.82
C GLN A 444 40.99 -16.71 -20.88
N LYS A 445 41.26 -17.97 -21.22
CA LYS A 445 42.23 -18.82 -20.50
C LYS A 445 43.65 -18.36 -20.79
N VAL A 446 44.15 -17.40 -20.01
CA VAL A 446 45.60 -17.21 -19.83
C VAL A 446 46.14 -18.47 -19.16
N LYS A 447 47.08 -19.16 -19.82
CA LYS A 447 47.77 -20.33 -19.25
C LYS A 447 48.89 -19.86 -18.32
N SER A 448 48.77 -20.11 -17.03
CA SER A 448 49.88 -20.10 -16.09
C SER A 448 50.50 -21.51 -15.94
N PRO A 449 51.81 -21.63 -15.67
CA PRO A 449 52.49 -22.93 -15.52
C PRO A 449 52.23 -23.58 -14.14
N PRO A 450 52.46 -24.90 -13.99
CA PRO A 450 52.23 -25.60 -12.73
C PRO A 450 53.27 -25.25 -11.66
N ILE A 451 52.82 -25.17 -10.41
CA ILE A 451 53.66 -25.04 -9.20
C ILE A 451 53.33 -26.20 -8.27
N GLY A 452 54.35 -26.75 -7.60
CA GLY A 452 54.25 -27.93 -6.74
C GLY A 452 53.59 -27.67 -5.36
N PRO A 453 53.53 -28.70 -4.50
CA PRO A 453 52.84 -28.63 -3.21
C PRO A 453 53.56 -27.70 -2.21
N VAL A 454 52.78 -27.02 -1.37
CA VAL A 454 53.27 -26.09 -0.33
C VAL A 454 52.86 -26.61 1.05
N ALA A 455 53.78 -26.47 2.01
CA ALA A 455 53.66 -26.94 3.40
C ALA A 455 52.88 -25.92 4.30
N PRO A 456 52.44 -26.30 5.52
CA PRO A 456 51.52 -25.48 6.32
C PRO A 456 52.18 -24.26 7.00
N SER A 457 51.34 -23.26 7.31
CA SER A 457 51.75 -21.93 7.81
C SER A 457 51.96 -21.84 9.33
N PRO A 458 52.93 -21.04 9.82
CA PRO A 458 52.99 -20.54 11.19
C PRO A 458 52.14 -19.25 11.40
N PRO A 459 51.89 -18.80 12.65
CA PRO A 459 50.80 -17.87 12.97
C PRO A 459 51.16 -16.36 13.08
N LEU A 460 50.12 -15.56 13.30
CA LEU A 460 50.07 -14.10 13.43
C LEU A 460 51.00 -13.48 14.50
N SER A 461 51.50 -12.27 14.22
CA SER A 461 51.94 -11.30 15.23
C SER A 461 51.68 -9.85 14.77
N ALA A 462 51.65 -8.93 15.74
CA ALA A 462 50.95 -7.64 15.66
C ALA A 462 51.83 -6.40 15.37
N VAL A 463 51.22 -5.21 15.51
CA VAL A 463 51.81 -3.86 15.72
C VAL A 463 52.18 -3.06 14.46
N GLY A 464 51.71 -1.81 14.40
CA GLY A 464 52.51 -0.69 13.87
C GLY A 464 51.80 0.27 12.89
N PRO A 465 51.89 1.60 13.05
CA PRO A 465 51.24 2.56 12.17
C PRO A 465 52.23 3.56 11.49
N VAL A 466 51.66 4.68 10.99
CA VAL A 466 52.31 5.95 10.57
C VAL A 466 52.94 5.98 9.17
N THR A 467 52.31 6.72 8.23
CA THR A 467 52.82 7.99 7.65
C THR A 467 51.92 8.53 6.53
N SER A 468 51.76 9.86 6.47
CA SER A 468 51.26 10.59 5.28
C SER A 468 52.44 11.19 4.51
N PRO A 469 52.21 11.81 3.34
CA PRO A 469 52.23 13.28 3.36
C PRO A 469 51.21 14.00 2.44
N SER A 470 51.11 15.31 2.68
CA SER A 470 50.48 16.41 1.91
C SER A 470 50.68 16.37 0.38
N SER A 471 49.89 17.05 -0.48
CA SER A 471 49.27 18.41 -0.40
C SER A 471 48.22 18.59 -1.52
N GLY A 472 47.37 19.63 -1.60
CA GLY A 472 47.05 20.73 -0.66
C GLY A 472 46.47 21.99 -1.36
N SER A 473 45.49 22.67 -0.72
CA SER A 473 44.84 23.96 -1.10
C SER A 473 44.06 24.01 -2.44
N GLY A 474 42.97 24.76 -2.60
CA GLY A 474 42.18 25.61 -1.66
C GLY A 474 40.79 25.88 -2.28
N SER A 475 39.65 26.05 -1.57
CA SER A 475 39.29 26.87 -0.39
C SER A 475 38.69 28.25 -0.76
N PHE A 476 37.37 28.41 -0.55
CA PHE A 476 36.71 29.71 -0.35
C PHE A 476 35.48 29.54 0.59
N VAL A 477 35.06 30.63 1.25
CA VAL A 477 34.19 30.66 2.45
C VAL A 477 33.48 32.04 2.55
N SER A 478 32.35 32.24 3.25
CA SER A 478 31.54 31.34 4.10
C SER A 478 30.08 31.23 3.57
N THR A 479 28.94 31.24 4.28
CA THR A 479 28.52 31.60 5.67
C THR A 479 27.53 30.57 6.28
N ASP A 480 27.22 30.79 7.56
CA ASP A 480 26.32 30.05 8.46
C ASP A 480 24.83 30.09 8.08
N GLY A 481 24.03 29.19 8.67
CA GLY A 481 22.55 29.17 8.55
C GLY A 481 21.92 27.91 9.15
N ASP A 482 21.77 27.85 10.48
CA ASP A 482 21.14 26.76 11.23
C ASP A 482 19.72 27.16 11.69
N GLU A 483 18.69 26.60 11.04
CA GLU A 483 17.29 26.66 11.50
C GLU A 483 16.61 25.29 11.19
N GLY A 484 15.76 24.73 12.04
CA GLY A 484 15.24 25.25 13.32
C GLY A 484 13.72 25.12 13.39
N ILE A 485 13.21 23.93 13.69
CA ILE A 485 11.76 23.65 13.70
C ILE A 485 11.04 24.53 14.74
N PRO A 486 10.07 25.40 14.34
CA PRO A 486 9.39 26.27 15.29
C PRO A 486 8.44 25.51 16.22
N SER A 487 8.80 25.44 17.50
CA SER A 487 7.89 24.99 18.57
C SER A 487 6.81 26.05 18.83
N LEU A 488 5.54 25.65 18.87
CA LEU A 488 4.39 26.52 19.13
C LEU A 488 3.76 26.19 20.49
N MET A 489 4.37 26.73 21.55
CA MET A 489 3.91 26.67 22.93
C MET A 489 4.06 28.04 23.60
N SER A 490 3.02 28.87 23.51
CA SER A 490 2.94 30.19 24.17
C SER A 490 1.54 30.46 24.69
N ASN A 491 1.39 30.58 26.02
CA ASN A 491 0.14 31.01 26.66
C ASN A 491 0.03 32.55 26.73
N PRO A 492 -1.19 33.12 26.90
CA PRO A 492 -1.45 34.53 26.66
C PRO A 492 -1.21 35.45 27.88
N PRO A 493 -1.12 36.79 27.65
CA PRO A 493 -1.32 37.81 28.68
C PRO A 493 -2.80 38.20 28.84
N ASP A 494 -3.14 38.71 30.03
CA ASP A 494 -4.52 38.95 30.49
C ASP A 494 -4.97 40.42 30.44
N ALA A 495 -6.30 40.63 30.58
CA ALA A 495 -6.99 41.91 30.86
C ALA A 495 -6.99 42.97 29.71
N VAL A 496 -7.91 43.95 29.63
CA VAL A 496 -8.70 44.66 30.67
C VAL A 496 -10.16 44.96 30.22
N ALA A 497 -11.09 44.91 31.19
CA ALA A 497 -12.41 45.56 31.37
C ALA A 497 -13.03 46.50 30.28
N ALA A 498 -14.36 46.71 30.19
CA ALA A 498 -15.57 46.09 30.77
C ALA A 498 -16.85 46.74 30.14
N VAL A 499 -18.03 46.54 30.76
CA VAL A 499 -19.37 47.09 30.41
C VAL A 499 -20.02 46.39 29.20
N GLY A 500 -21.30 45.99 29.23
CA GLY A 500 -22.28 45.97 30.32
C GLY A 500 -23.70 45.64 29.83
N THR A 501 -24.63 45.40 30.76
CA THR A 501 -26.08 45.15 30.57
C THR A 501 -26.51 43.92 29.74
N GLY A 502 -27.19 42.99 30.41
CA GLY A 502 -28.40 42.33 29.89
C GLY A 502 -29.60 42.77 30.76
N PRO A 503 -30.68 41.99 30.90
CA PRO A 503 -31.05 40.76 30.18
C PRO A 503 -32.47 40.84 29.56
N ALA A 504 -32.91 39.77 28.88
CA ALA A 504 -34.33 39.50 28.62
C ALA A 504 -34.59 37.98 28.53
N GLU A 505 -35.65 37.50 29.19
CA GLU A 505 -36.04 36.10 29.21
C GLU A 505 -37.17 35.82 28.19
N SER A 506 -37.20 34.64 27.57
CA SER A 506 -38.45 33.87 27.40
C SER A 506 -38.22 32.45 26.87
N ASN A 507 -38.86 31.48 27.53
CA ASN A 507 -39.07 30.08 27.14
C ASN A 507 -40.41 29.67 27.84
N PRO A 508 -41.11 28.54 27.59
CA PRO A 508 -40.99 27.55 26.52
C PRO A 508 -42.36 27.22 25.85
N ARG A 509 -42.38 26.18 24.97
CA ARG A 509 -43.46 25.21 24.60
C ARG A 509 -43.37 24.86 23.10
N GLY A 510 -43.62 23.64 22.61
CA GLY A 510 -43.79 22.35 23.30
C GLY A 510 -44.98 21.51 22.80
N SER A 511 -44.75 20.53 21.93
CA SER A 511 -45.72 19.49 21.53
C SER A 511 -45.01 18.24 20.95
N ARG A 512 -45.61 17.05 21.11
CA ARG A 512 -45.07 15.73 20.69
C ARG A 512 -45.97 15.02 19.65
N SER A 513 -45.40 13.99 19.02
CA SER A 513 -46.07 12.75 18.53
C SER A 513 -46.83 12.78 17.19
N PRO A 514 -46.98 11.63 16.50
CA PRO A 514 -46.18 10.39 16.50
C PRO A 514 -45.84 9.85 15.07
N GLU A 515 -45.37 8.60 15.01
CA GLU A 515 -44.99 7.82 13.80
C GLU A 515 -46.20 7.33 12.96
N PRO A 516 -45.96 6.58 11.86
CA PRO A 516 -46.09 5.12 12.00
C PRO A 516 -44.99 4.26 11.34
N GLU A 517 -44.88 3.00 11.79
CA GLU A 517 -44.03 1.96 11.21
C GLU A 517 -44.41 1.58 9.76
N VAL A 518 -43.44 1.04 9.00
CA VAL A 518 -43.71 0.15 7.86
C VAL A 518 -42.84 -1.10 7.96
N LYS A 519 -43.47 -2.26 8.14
CA LYS A 519 -42.85 -3.58 7.99
C LYS A 519 -42.95 -4.03 6.54
N LEU A 520 -41.93 -4.71 6.04
CA LEU A 520 -42.00 -5.56 4.84
C LEU A 520 -41.20 -6.85 5.08
N HIS A 521 -41.57 -7.90 4.35
CA HIS A 521 -41.09 -9.28 4.49
C HIS A 521 -39.81 -9.56 3.70
#